data_AF-A0A920SBN7-F1
#
_entry.id   AF-A0A920SBN7-F1
#
_cell.length_a   1.000
_cell.length_b   1.000
_cell.length_c   1.000
_cell.angle_alpha   90.00
_cell.angle_beta   90.00
_cell.angle_gamma   90.00
#
_symmetry.space_group_name_H-M   'P 1'
#
loop_
_entity.id
_entity.type
_entity.pdbx_description
1 polymer ?
#
loop_
_entity_poly.entity_id
_entity_poly.type
_entity_poly.pdbx_seq_one_letter_code
_entity_poly.pdbx_strand_id
1 'polypeptide(L)'
;MTIEELVIFGARLLGSLPVLRWAFGGAIIAILVDFSDLFMMNLLNLGGLRDYQSFDKLADIVYMSAFMLVALRWSGTPRNVAIALFVFRISGSGCLN
;
A
#
# COMPACT_ATOMS: atom_id res chain seq x y z
N MET A 1 -17.11 4.85 1.55
CA MET A 1 -16.05 5.35 0.68
C MET A 1 -16.58 6.54 -0.08
N THR A 2 -16.00 7.73 0.10
CA THR A 2 -16.28 8.88 -0.76
C THR A 2 -15.63 8.70 -2.13
N ILE A 3 -16.00 9.54 -3.10
CA ILE A 3 -15.42 9.46 -4.45
C ILE A 3 -13.92 9.77 -4.40
N GLU A 4 -13.46 10.67 -3.51
CA GLU A 4 -12.02 10.95 -3.36
C GLU A 4 -11.25 9.74 -2.82
N GLU A 5 -11.79 9.06 -1.81
CA GLU A 5 -11.19 7.84 -1.26
C GLU A 5 -11.04 6.77 -2.34
N LEU A 6 -12.06 6.61 -3.20
CA LEU A 6 -12.01 5.62 -4.27
C LEU A 6 -10.97 5.96 -5.35
N VAL A 7 -10.77 7.25 -5.65
CA VAL A 7 -9.74 7.73 -6.59
C VAL A 7 -8.33 7.53 -6.02
N ILE A 8 -8.11 7.90 -4.75
CA ILE A 8 -6.81 7.70 -4.07
C ILE A 8 -6.48 6.21 -3.96
N PHE A 9 -7.49 5.38 -3.66
CA PHE A 9 -7.32 3.92 -3.59
C PHE A 9 -6.94 3.35 -4.95
N GLY A 10 -7.66 3.76 -6.00
CA GLY A 10 -7.34 3.39 -7.36
C GLY A 10 -5.92 3.78 -7.76
N ALA A 11 -5.49 5.00 -7.39
CA ALA A 11 -4.13 5.48 -7.63
C ALA A 11 -3.08 4.60 -6.92
N ARG A 12 -3.23 4.34 -5.62
CA ARG A 12 -2.32 3.45 -4.86
C ARG A 12 -2.31 2.02 -5.41
N LEU A 13 -3.47 1.48 -5.77
CA LEU A 13 -3.58 0.13 -6.32
C LEU A 13 -2.84 0.05 -7.68
N LEU A 14 -3.09 0.99 -8.58
CA LEU A 14 -2.41 1.09 -9.86
C LEU A 14 -0.90 1.36 -9.71
N GLY A 15 -0.49 2.19 -8.75
CA GLY A 15 0.91 2.50 -8.44
C GLY A 15 1.69 1.31 -7.88
N SER A 16 1.00 0.34 -7.25
CA SER A 16 1.61 -0.89 -6.74
C SER A 16 1.76 -2.00 -7.79
N LEU A 17 0.97 -1.98 -8.88
CA LEU A 17 1.04 -3.01 -9.94
C LEU A 17 2.41 -3.12 -10.64
N PRO A 18 3.14 -2.02 -10.92
CA PRO A 18 4.48 -2.08 -11.50
C PRO A 18 5.48 -2.91 -10.67
N VAL A 19 5.30 -2.99 -9.35
CA VAL A 19 6.13 -3.80 -8.43
C VAL A 19 6.10 -5.28 -8.87
N LEU A 20 4.97 -5.77 -9.37
CA LEU A 20 4.81 -7.16 -9.84
C LEU A 20 5.59 -7.47 -11.12
N ARG A 21 5.95 -6.46 -11.93
CA ARG A 21 6.77 -6.67 -13.14
C ARG A 21 8.23 -6.38 -12.83
N TRP A 22 8.52 -5.21 -12.25
CA TRP A 22 9.87 -4.70 -11.99
C TRP A 22 10.00 -4.38 -10.50
N ALA A 23 10.62 -5.27 -9.72
CA ALA A 23 10.65 -5.13 -8.26
C ALA A 23 11.26 -3.80 -7.78
N PHE A 24 12.40 -3.39 -8.34
CA PHE A 24 13.08 -2.15 -7.94
C PHE A 24 12.40 -0.89 -8.51
N GLY A 25 12.20 -0.83 -9.82
CA GLY A 25 11.56 0.33 -10.47
C GLY A 25 10.10 0.52 -10.04
N GLY A 26 9.38 -0.60 -9.85
CA GLY A 26 8.02 -0.58 -9.33
C GLY A 26 7.96 -0.12 -7.88
N ALA A 27 8.92 -0.47 -7.03
CA ALA A 27 8.96 0.03 -5.66
C ALA A 27 9.18 1.54 -5.60
N ILE A 28 10.04 2.10 -6.47
CA ILE A 28 10.23 3.55 -6.59
C ILE A 28 8.91 4.23 -7.00
N ILE A 29 8.24 3.69 -8.03
CA ILE A 29 6.94 4.21 -8.48
C ILE A 29 5.90 4.14 -7.37
N ALA A 30 5.85 3.03 -6.63
CA ALA A 30 4.88 2.84 -5.56
C ALA A 30 5.09 3.86 -4.42
N ILE A 31 6.34 4.15 -4.04
CA ILE A 31 6.68 5.20 -3.07
C ILE A 31 6.28 6.59 -3.58
N LEU A 32 6.52 6.88 -4.86
CA LEU A 32 6.14 8.19 -5.43
C LEU A 32 4.62 8.37 -5.49
N VAL A 33 3.88 7.31 -5.82
CA VAL A 33 2.42 7.33 -5.83
C VAL A 33 1.88 7.46 -4.42
N ASP A 34 2.49 6.80 -3.44
CA ASP A 34 2.18 7.00 -2.02
C ASP A 34 2.39 8.48 -1.65
N PHE A 35 3.56 9.07 -1.88
CA PHE A 35 3.76 10.51 -1.64
C PHE A 35 2.78 11.43 -2.38
N SER A 36 2.28 11.00 -3.55
CA SER A 36 1.31 11.77 -4.32
C SER A 36 -0.09 11.81 -3.70
N ASP A 37 -0.43 10.87 -2.82
CA ASP A 37 -1.72 10.85 -2.14
C ASP A 37 -1.92 12.09 -1.25
N LEU A 38 -0.87 12.55 -0.57
CA LEU A 38 -0.85 13.78 0.23
C LEU A 38 -1.16 15.03 -0.60
N PHE A 39 -0.67 15.08 -1.84
CA PHE A 39 -0.98 16.16 -2.77
C PHE A 39 -2.41 16.05 -3.29
N MET A 40 -2.87 14.84 -3.61
CA MET A 40 -4.24 14.59 -4.02
C MET A 40 -5.25 14.96 -2.93
N MET A 41 -4.96 14.69 -1.66
CA MET A 41 -5.81 15.06 -0.52
C MET A 41 -5.92 16.58 -0.35
N ASN A 42 -4.84 17.33 -0.63
CA ASN A 42 -4.86 18.80 -0.59
C ASN A 42 -5.56 19.41 -1.80
N LEU A 43 -5.51 18.76 -2.98
CA LEU A 43 -6.14 19.22 -4.21
C LEU A 43 -7.64 18.88 -4.28
N LEU A 44 -8.02 17.69 -3.80
CA LEU A 44 -9.39 17.18 -3.83
C LEU A 44 -10.15 17.63 -2.57
N ASN A 45 -10.57 18.89 -2.55
CA ASN A 45 -11.36 19.47 -1.46
C ASN A 45 -12.87 19.22 -1.71
N LEU A 46 -13.28 17.94 -1.77
CA LEU A 46 -14.59 17.50 -2.27
C LEU A 46 -15.57 17.04 -1.18
N GLY A 47 -15.26 17.25 0.10
CA GLY A 47 -16.21 16.99 1.20
C GLY A 47 -15.60 16.45 2.50
N GLY A 48 -14.30 16.19 2.51
CA GLY A 48 -13.57 15.76 3.70
C GLY A 48 -13.62 14.25 3.92
N LEU A 49 -12.48 13.69 4.33
CA LEU A 49 -12.30 12.25 4.59
C LEU A 49 -12.99 11.89 5.89
N ARG A 50 -14.07 11.10 5.81
CA ARG A 50 -14.84 10.69 7.00
C ARG A 50 -14.08 9.66 7.84
N ASP A 51 -13.36 8.74 7.19
CA ASP A 51 -12.66 7.63 7.86
C ASP A 51 -11.30 7.34 7.21
N TYR A 52 -10.43 8.38 7.13
CA TYR A 52 -9.09 8.25 6.56
C TYR A 52 -8.29 7.09 7.18
N GLN A 53 -8.40 6.89 8.49
CA GLN A 53 -7.65 5.85 9.21
C GLN A 53 -8.06 4.43 8.78
N SER A 54 -9.34 4.18 8.57
CA SER A 54 -9.83 2.86 8.13
C SER A 54 -9.49 2.61 6.66
N PHE A 55 -9.57 3.66 5.85
CA PHE A 55 -9.19 3.64 4.45
C PHE A 55 -7.69 3.37 4.26
N ASP A 56 -6.85 4.12 4.98
CA ASP A 56 -5.40 4.00 4.94
C ASP A 56 -4.96 2.59 5.35
N LYS A 57 -5.56 2.01 6.40
CA LYS A 57 -5.31 0.60 6.77
C LYS A 57 -5.59 -0.39 5.64
N LEU A 58 -6.69 -0.21 4.91
CA LEU A 58 -7.06 -1.12 3.80
C LEU A 58 -6.08 -0.97 2.63
N ALA A 59 -5.71 0.27 2.30
CA ALA A 59 -4.69 0.56 1.30
C ALA A 59 -3.31 0.00 1.69
N ASP A 60 -2.92 0.12 2.96
CA ASP A 60 -1.68 -0.43 3.53
C ASP A 60 -1.64 -1.95 3.35
N ILE A 61 -2.74 -2.66 3.65
CA ILE A 61 -2.82 -4.11 3.48
C ILE A 61 -2.62 -4.50 2.00
N VAL A 62 -3.30 -3.83 1.06
CA VAL A 62 -3.19 -4.12 -0.37
C VAL A 62 -1.76 -3.88 -0.86
N TYR A 63 -1.17 -2.74 -0.48
CA TYR A 63 0.20 -2.39 -0.80
C TYR A 63 1.19 -3.44 -0.29
N MET A 64 1.11 -3.79 0.99
CA MET A 64 2.01 -4.78 1.58
C MET A 64 1.81 -6.18 0.99
N SER A 65 0.59 -6.52 0.59
CA SER A 65 0.30 -7.78 -0.12
C SER A 65 1.00 -7.84 -1.47
N ALA A 66 1.02 -6.72 -2.22
CA ALA A 66 1.72 -6.65 -3.50
C ALA A 66 3.24 -6.84 -3.32
N PHE A 67 3.84 -6.24 -2.30
CA PHE A 67 5.25 -6.44 -1.96
C PHE A 67 5.56 -7.87 -1.51
N MET A 68 4.66 -8.48 -0.74
CA MET A 68 4.77 -9.88 -0.33
C MET A 68 4.74 -10.83 -1.53
N LEU A 69 3.86 -10.62 -2.51
CA LEU A 69 3.81 -11.41 -3.74
C LEU A 69 5.12 -11.33 -4.54
N VAL A 70 5.78 -10.18 -4.52
CA VAL A 70 7.12 -10.04 -5.13
C VAL A 70 8.18 -10.77 -4.31
N ALA A 71 8.17 -10.62 -2.99
CA ALA A 71 9.12 -11.29 -2.11
C ALA A 71 9.01 -12.83 -2.17
N LEU A 72 7.82 -13.38 -2.43
CA LEU A 72 7.62 -14.81 -2.65
C LEU A 72 8.32 -15.33 -3.92
N ARG A 73 8.65 -14.46 -4.88
CA ARG A 73 9.43 -14.83 -6.07
C ARG A 73 10.94 -14.90 -5.78
N TRP A 74 11.38 -14.42 -4.64
CA TRP A 74 12.79 -14.48 -4.23
C TRP A 74 13.06 -15.78 -3.46
N SER A 75 14.28 -16.31 -3.57
CA SER A 75 14.73 -17.50 -2.83
C SER A 75 15.73 -17.12 -1.74
N GLY A 76 15.75 -17.91 -0.65
CA GLY A 76 16.70 -17.72 0.45
C GLY A 76 16.27 -16.71 1.53
N THR A 77 17.26 -16.10 2.19
CA THR A 77 17.09 -15.21 3.34
C THR A 77 16.17 -14.00 3.09
N PRO A 78 16.21 -13.31 1.92
CA PRO A 78 15.37 -12.13 1.67
C PRO A 78 13.86 -12.43 1.75
N ARG A 79 13.44 -13.61 1.27
CA ARG A 79 12.05 -14.07 1.36
C ARG A 79 11.63 -14.26 2.81
N ASN A 80 12.44 -14.92 3.62
CA ASN A 80 12.11 -15.19 5.02
C ASN A 80 12.01 -13.90 5.84
N VAL A 81 12.89 -12.94 5.61
CA VAL A 81 12.85 -11.62 6.26
C VAL A 81 11.58 -10.86 5.85
N ALA A 82 11.24 -10.83 4.55
CA ALA A 82 10.02 -10.17 4.08
C ALA A 82 8.74 -10.79 4.67
N ILE A 83 8.67 -12.13 4.72
CA ILE A 83 7.56 -12.85 5.35
C ILE A 83 7.47 -12.50 6.84
N ALA A 84 8.60 -12.54 7.58
CA ALA A 84 8.63 -12.23 8.99
C ALA A 84 8.18 -10.79 9.29
N LEU A 85 8.63 -9.81 8.50
CA LEU A 85 8.21 -8.41 8.62
C LEU A 85 6.72 -8.22 8.29
N PHE A 86 6.21 -8.93 7.28
CA PHE A 86 4.79 -8.89 6.93
C PHE A 86 3.90 -9.46 8.05
N VAL A 87 4.28 -10.61 8.61
CA VAL A 87 3.57 -11.22 9.75
C VAL A 87 3.62 -10.32 10.98
N PHE A 88 4.80 -9.79 11.32
CA PHE A 88 4.97 -8.86 12.43
C PHE A 88 4.06 -7.63 12.28
N ARG A 89 3.96 -7.08 11.07
CA ARG A 89 3.10 -5.92 10.78
C ARG A 89 1.62 -6.27 10.94
N ILE A 90 1.14 -7.41 10.42
CA ILE A 90 -0.26 -7.84 10.59
C ILE A 90 -0.59 -8.05 12.08
N SER A 91 0.32 -8.63 12.86
CA SER A 91 0.14 -8.80 14.30
C SER A 91 0.01 -7.47 15.05
N GLY A 92 0.71 -6.41 14.59
CA GLY A 92 0.60 -5.07 15.16
C GLY A 92 -0.60 -4.25 14.68
N SER A 93 -1.11 -4.50 13.46
CA SER A 93 -2.17 -3.69 12.83
C SER A 93 -3.60 -3.91 13.36
N GLY A 94 -3.79 -4.76 14.37
CA GLY A 94 -5.08 -4.91 15.06
C GLY A 94 -5.91 -6.14 14.69
N CYS A 95 -5.30 -7.30 14.45
CA CYS A 95 -6.01 -8.58 14.53
C CYS A 95 -6.17 -9.09 15.99
N LEU A 96 -5.70 -8.33 16.98
CA LEU A 96 -5.65 -8.71 18.41
C LEU A 96 -6.18 -7.62 19.36
N ASN A 97 -6.96 -6.66 18.89
CA ASN A 97 -7.80 -5.80 19.73
C ASN A 97 -9.13 -5.52 19.05
#